data_AF-A0A9D0XQX9-F1
#
_entry.id   AF-A0A9D0XQX9-F1
#
_cell.length_a   1.000
_cell.length_b   1.000
_cell.length_c   1.000
_cell.angle_alpha   90.00
_cell.angle_beta   90.00
_cell.angle_gamma   90.00
#
_symmetry.space_group_name_H-M   'P 1'
#
loop_
_entity.id
_entity.type
_entity.pdbx_description
1 polymer ?
#
loop_
_entity_poly.entity_id
_entity_poly.type
_entity_poly.pdbx_seq_one_letter_code
_entity_poly.pdbx_strand_id
1 'polypeptide(L)'
;MQGMSMKEKMARIAALPSGEVSPSGHYWCATCKKFFRMEEPTCPYMTGMCINQAIPVESVPPPHPIAYERFGLFYPKFPQRALAWLVDGVAPEQRAELGAALADAYLEELTEWRVQYRQNPVETLKSFVVFLSGCEVSQRRLADRLLFIVLDPDRVWPNREALREVGEAALEHLRREVDFPHPAQIDFVEIVPGPLGRYFCPKCRMYFEFGKARERVICPLMPQKCMFEPTAVSGTYPLADLLKIYRITPGLYGRLMRTARRFSRASLGDVVAALDEEVRGWGFEGTEEEWAALYGLLGLA
;
A
#
# COMPACT_ATOMS: atom_id res chain seq x y z
N MET A 1 -43.17 7.13 -1.53
CA MET A 1 -42.31 7.87 -0.57
C MET A 1 -41.47 8.86 -1.36
N GLN A 2 -41.66 10.16 -1.16
CA GLN A 2 -40.70 11.15 -1.69
C GLN A 2 -39.42 11.05 -0.84
N GLY A 3 -38.28 10.85 -1.51
CA GLY A 3 -36.97 10.86 -0.84
C GLY A 3 -36.57 12.27 -0.42
N MET A 4 -35.69 12.38 0.57
CA MET A 4 -35.11 13.66 0.99
C MET A 4 -34.38 14.37 -0.17
N SER A 5 -34.51 15.69 -0.22
CA SER A 5 -33.70 16.58 -1.06
C SER A 5 -32.22 16.56 -0.66
N MET A 6 -31.33 17.02 -1.55
CA MET A 6 -29.90 17.13 -1.24
C MET A 6 -29.60 18.09 -0.08
N LYS A 7 -30.35 19.19 0.03
CA LYS A 7 -30.22 20.15 1.13
C LYS A 7 -30.52 19.49 2.48
N GLU A 8 -31.59 18.71 2.56
CA GLU A 8 -31.97 17.99 3.79
C GLU A 8 -30.94 16.90 4.14
N LYS A 9 -30.38 16.21 3.14
CA LYS A 9 -29.30 15.23 3.35
C LYS A 9 -28.06 15.88 3.94
N MET A 10 -27.62 17.01 3.39
CA MET A 10 -26.45 17.74 3.90
C MET A 10 -26.68 18.29 5.31
N ALA A 11 -27.88 18.83 5.59
CA ALA A 11 -28.22 19.29 6.94
C ALA A 11 -28.20 18.16 7.97
N ARG A 12 -28.69 16.96 7.62
CA ARG A 12 -28.59 15.78 8.50
C ARG A 12 -27.15 15.35 8.73
N ILE A 13 -26.32 15.34 7.69
CA ILE A 13 -24.90 14.98 7.82
C ILE A 13 -24.17 15.98 8.72
N ALA A 14 -24.45 17.27 8.57
CA ALA A 14 -23.86 18.32 9.40
C ALA A 14 -24.31 18.25 10.87
N ALA A 15 -25.46 17.65 11.16
CA ALA A 15 -25.98 17.45 12.51
C ALA A 15 -25.46 16.18 13.21
N LEU A 16 -24.70 15.33 12.50
CA LEU A 16 -24.08 14.14 13.13
C LEU A 16 -22.97 14.58 14.11
N PRO A 17 -22.73 13.83 15.20
CA PRO A 17 -21.63 14.12 16.12
C PRO A 17 -20.29 14.23 15.40
N SER A 18 -19.41 15.11 15.86
CA SER A 18 -18.04 15.20 15.36
C SER A 18 -17.22 13.98 15.75
N GLY A 19 -16.18 13.70 14.95
CA GLY A 19 -15.24 12.63 15.26
C GLY A 19 -14.34 13.01 16.43
N GLU A 20 -13.71 12.00 17.03
CA GLU A 20 -12.70 12.19 18.06
C GLU A 20 -11.34 12.48 17.41
N VAL A 21 -10.54 13.37 18.01
CA VAL A 21 -9.18 13.67 17.54
C VAL A 21 -8.21 12.60 18.06
N SER A 22 -7.40 12.03 17.17
CA SER A 22 -6.33 11.10 17.54
C SER A 22 -5.11 11.85 18.08
N PRO A 23 -4.59 11.48 19.27
CA PRO A 23 -3.35 12.03 19.80
C PRO A 23 -2.12 11.79 18.91
N SER A 24 -2.09 10.68 18.17
CA SER A 24 -1.00 10.34 17.25
C SER A 24 -1.22 10.85 15.83
N GLY A 25 -2.42 11.37 15.52
CA GLY A 25 -2.84 11.66 14.16
C GLY A 25 -3.10 10.41 13.32
N HIS A 26 -3.15 9.21 13.92
CA HIS A 26 -3.45 7.96 13.23
C HIS A 26 -4.93 7.61 13.31
N TYR A 27 -5.53 7.50 12.13
CA TYR A 27 -6.93 7.11 11.99
C TYR A 27 -7.09 5.94 11.04
N TRP A 28 -8.16 5.19 11.23
CA TRP A 28 -8.61 4.19 10.26
C TRP A 28 -10.12 4.28 10.02
N CYS A 29 -10.60 3.71 8.91
CA CYS A 29 -12.03 3.64 8.64
C CYS A 29 -12.50 2.19 8.68
N ALA A 30 -13.43 1.88 9.57
CA ALA A 30 -14.03 0.57 9.69
C ALA A 30 -14.75 0.09 8.41
N THR A 31 -15.20 1.00 7.54
CA THR A 31 -15.87 0.62 6.30
C THR A 31 -14.93 0.40 5.13
N CYS A 32 -14.06 1.36 4.79
CA CYS A 32 -13.16 1.19 3.65
C CYS A 32 -11.86 0.46 4.01
N LYS A 33 -11.64 0.18 5.31
CA LYS A 33 -10.46 -0.50 5.85
C LYS A 33 -9.17 0.17 5.39
N LYS A 34 -9.14 1.50 5.45
CA LYS A 34 -7.97 2.32 5.10
C LYS A 34 -7.44 3.03 6.32
N PHE A 35 -6.14 3.30 6.29
CA PHE A 35 -5.37 4.02 7.30
C PHE A 35 -5.03 5.42 6.80
N PHE A 36 -4.99 6.38 7.73
CA PHE A 36 -4.85 7.80 7.44
C PHE A 36 -3.97 8.48 8.50
N ARG A 37 -2.97 9.24 8.06
CA ARG A 37 -2.26 10.23 8.88
C ARG A 37 -2.85 11.61 8.62
N MET A 38 -3.53 12.18 9.63
CA MET A 38 -4.26 13.44 9.50
C MET A 38 -4.31 14.17 10.84
N GLU A 39 -4.61 15.46 10.81
CA GLU A 39 -4.82 16.25 12.03
C GLU A 39 -6.27 16.09 12.54
N GLU A 40 -7.23 16.04 11.62
CA GLU A 40 -8.66 15.97 11.94
C GLU A 40 -9.29 14.63 11.51
N PRO A 41 -10.37 14.18 12.18
CA PRO A 41 -11.08 12.92 11.87
C PRO A 41 -11.95 12.96 10.60
N THR A 42 -11.51 13.69 9.57
CA THR A 42 -12.24 13.89 8.32
C THR A 42 -11.71 12.98 7.21
N CYS A 43 -12.59 12.42 6.38
CA CYS A 43 -12.13 11.56 5.29
C CYS A 43 -11.39 12.38 4.21
N PRO A 44 -10.13 12.04 3.86
CA PRO A 44 -9.32 12.87 2.95
C PRO A 44 -9.67 12.68 1.46
N TYR A 45 -10.55 11.72 1.17
CA TYR A 45 -10.91 11.30 -0.19
C TYR A 45 -12.34 11.64 -0.61
N MET A 46 -13.27 11.74 0.34
CA MET A 46 -14.72 11.85 0.07
C MET A 46 -15.38 12.86 1.01
N THR A 47 -14.78 14.05 1.13
CA THR A 47 -15.33 15.16 1.90
C THR A 47 -16.76 15.46 1.42
N GLY A 48 -17.74 15.36 2.32
CA GLY A 48 -19.15 15.64 2.03
C GLY A 48 -20.00 14.50 1.45
N MET A 49 -19.45 13.29 1.22
CA MET A 49 -20.26 12.12 0.82
C MET A 49 -20.17 10.96 1.81
N CYS A 50 -19.02 10.77 2.45
CA CYS A 50 -18.87 9.73 3.46
C CYS A 50 -19.45 10.23 4.79
N ILE A 51 -20.48 9.53 5.30
CA ILE A 51 -21.03 9.80 6.63
C ILE A 51 -20.17 9.20 7.76
N ASN A 52 -19.24 8.31 7.42
CA ASN A 52 -18.34 7.72 8.39
C ASN A 52 -17.19 8.68 8.67
N GLN A 53 -16.92 8.90 9.95
CA GLN A 53 -15.70 9.57 10.41
C GLN A 53 -14.55 8.56 10.53
N ALA A 54 -13.34 9.08 10.42
CA ALA A 54 -12.16 8.29 10.68
C ALA A 54 -12.05 8.04 12.19
N ILE A 55 -11.69 6.82 12.58
CA ILE A 55 -11.65 6.37 13.96
C ILE A 55 -10.19 6.44 14.43
N PRO A 56 -9.87 7.15 15.51
CA PRO A 56 -8.55 7.09 16.13
C PRO A 56 -8.16 5.64 16.45
N VAL A 57 -6.94 5.24 16.12
CA VAL A 57 -6.45 3.88 16.43
C VAL A 57 -6.38 3.62 17.94
N GLU A 58 -6.32 4.69 18.75
CA GLU A 58 -6.34 4.62 20.21
C GLU A 58 -7.70 4.23 20.77
N SER A 59 -8.78 4.73 20.16
CA SER A 59 -10.15 4.52 20.64
C SER A 59 -10.67 3.14 20.23
N VAL A 60 -10.43 2.76 18.96
CA VAL A 60 -10.71 1.42 18.46
C VAL A 60 -9.56 0.98 17.58
N PRO A 61 -8.81 -0.08 17.93
CA PRO A 61 -7.71 -0.55 17.10
C PRO A 61 -8.22 -1.19 15.80
N PRO A 62 -7.48 -1.09 14.69
CA PRO A 62 -7.78 -1.85 13.48
C PRO A 62 -7.70 -3.37 13.77
N PRO A 63 -8.76 -4.15 13.46
CA PRO A 63 -8.80 -5.55 13.83
C PRO A 63 -7.85 -6.43 13.00
N HIS A 64 -7.39 -5.96 11.84
CA HIS A 64 -6.58 -6.74 10.91
C HIS A 64 -5.80 -5.85 9.92
N PRO A 65 -4.72 -6.37 9.29
CA PRO A 65 -3.80 -5.57 8.47
C PRO A 65 -4.23 -5.38 6.99
N ILE A 66 -5.48 -5.70 6.60
CA ILE A 66 -5.93 -5.61 5.20
C ILE A 66 -5.72 -4.24 4.53
N ALA A 67 -5.60 -3.17 5.32
CA ALA A 67 -5.30 -1.85 4.78
C ALA A 67 -4.00 -1.85 3.99
N TYR A 68 -2.98 -2.58 4.46
CA TYR A 68 -1.70 -2.75 3.78
C TYR A 68 -1.84 -3.54 2.49
N GLU A 69 -2.73 -4.52 2.41
CA GLU A 69 -3.03 -5.21 1.14
C GLU A 69 -3.51 -4.21 0.08
N ARG A 70 -4.36 -3.23 0.45
CA ARG A 70 -4.86 -2.24 -0.50
C ARG A 70 -3.75 -1.30 -0.99
N PHE A 71 -2.84 -0.91 -0.11
CA PHE A 71 -1.69 -0.10 -0.48
C PHE A 71 -0.77 -0.87 -1.43
N GLY A 72 -0.40 -2.11 -1.08
CA GLY A 72 0.40 -2.97 -1.95
C GLY A 72 -0.25 -3.26 -3.29
N LEU A 73 -1.53 -3.61 -3.29
CA LEU A 73 -2.23 -4.13 -4.46
C LEU A 73 -2.68 -3.06 -5.45
N PHE A 74 -3.14 -1.89 -4.98
CA PHE A 74 -3.82 -0.94 -5.86
C PHE A 74 -3.07 0.36 -6.11
N TYR A 75 -2.16 0.78 -5.23
CA TYR A 75 -1.47 2.06 -5.39
C TYR A 75 -0.39 1.94 -6.49
N PRO A 76 0.09 3.05 -7.09
CA PRO A 76 1.19 3.00 -8.06
C PRO A 76 2.38 2.22 -7.50
N LYS A 77 3.00 1.37 -8.32
CA LYS A 77 4.06 0.45 -7.85
C LYS A 77 5.44 1.09 -7.71
N PHE A 78 5.54 2.42 -7.79
CA PHE A 78 6.79 3.15 -7.66
C PHE A 78 7.61 2.72 -6.43
N PRO A 79 7.03 2.63 -5.20
CA PRO A 79 7.80 2.25 -4.03
C PRO A 79 8.30 0.79 -4.09
N GLN A 80 7.50 -0.12 -4.65
CA GLN A 80 7.89 -1.54 -4.77
C GLN A 80 8.94 -1.76 -5.84
N ARG A 81 8.87 -1.05 -6.97
CA ARG A 81 9.93 -1.09 -8.00
C ARG A 81 11.25 -0.51 -7.48
N ALA A 82 11.19 0.61 -6.76
CA ALA A 82 12.36 1.15 -6.06
C ALA A 82 12.93 0.17 -5.02
N LEU A 83 12.07 -0.51 -4.26
CA LEU A 83 12.49 -1.58 -3.34
C LEU A 83 13.18 -2.72 -4.08
N ALA A 84 12.61 -3.15 -5.21
CA ALA A 84 13.15 -4.26 -5.99
C ALA A 84 14.57 -3.95 -6.48
N TRP A 85 14.84 -2.72 -6.94
CA TRP A 85 16.20 -2.30 -7.31
C TRP A 85 17.16 -2.29 -6.13
N LEU A 86 16.72 -1.81 -4.96
CA LEU A 86 17.54 -1.87 -3.75
C LEU A 86 17.85 -3.32 -3.36
N VAL A 87 16.85 -4.20 -3.39
CA VAL A 87 17.01 -5.62 -3.04
C VAL A 87 17.93 -6.35 -4.03
N ASP A 88 17.86 -6.02 -5.31
CA ASP A 88 18.74 -6.63 -6.32
C ASP A 88 20.23 -6.30 -6.07
N GLY A 89 20.51 -5.11 -5.53
CA GLY A 89 21.84 -4.71 -5.08
C GLY A 89 22.32 -5.36 -3.77
N VAL A 90 21.55 -6.27 -3.17
CA VAL A 90 21.90 -6.97 -1.91
C VAL A 90 22.54 -8.32 -2.24
N ALA A 91 23.70 -8.59 -1.64
CA ALA A 91 24.40 -9.85 -1.80
C ALA A 91 23.53 -11.03 -1.34
N PRO A 92 23.49 -12.17 -2.07
CA PRO A 92 22.59 -13.29 -1.75
C PRO A 92 22.65 -13.76 -0.29
N GLU A 93 23.85 -13.81 0.29
CA GLU A 93 24.08 -14.21 1.68
C GLU A 93 23.47 -13.25 2.72
N GLN A 94 23.19 -12.00 2.35
CA GLN A 94 22.58 -10.99 3.23
C GLN A 94 21.05 -10.89 3.08
N ARG A 95 20.45 -11.57 2.09
CA ARG A 95 19.01 -11.48 1.81
C ARG A 95 18.14 -12.03 2.93
N ALA A 96 18.62 -13.05 3.64
CA ALA A 96 17.92 -13.59 4.80
C ALA A 96 17.86 -12.58 5.96
N GLU A 97 18.97 -11.89 6.24
CA GLU A 97 19.03 -10.84 7.26
C GLU A 97 18.15 -9.64 6.87
N LEU A 98 18.18 -9.24 5.60
CA LEU A 98 17.28 -8.22 5.07
C LEU A 98 15.81 -8.63 5.24
N GLY A 99 15.44 -9.87 4.92
CA GLY A 99 14.08 -10.37 5.09
C GLY A 99 13.59 -10.22 6.53
N ALA A 100 14.39 -10.64 7.50
CA ALA A 100 14.08 -10.44 8.92
C ALA A 100 13.92 -8.94 9.28
N ALA A 101 14.84 -8.08 8.82
CA ALA A 101 14.77 -6.65 9.09
C ALA A 101 13.53 -5.96 8.44
N LEU A 102 13.07 -6.43 7.27
CA LEU A 102 11.84 -5.96 6.64
C LEU A 102 10.60 -6.44 7.40
N ALA A 103 10.63 -7.66 7.94
CA ALA A 103 9.59 -8.17 8.83
C ALA A 103 9.49 -7.35 10.13
N ASP A 104 10.62 -7.04 10.76
CA ASP A 104 10.67 -6.16 11.94
C ASP A 104 10.08 -4.79 11.64
N ALA A 105 10.51 -4.15 10.55
CA ALA A 105 9.96 -2.87 10.09
C ALA A 105 8.44 -2.94 9.88
N TYR A 106 7.94 -4.05 9.34
CA TYR A 106 6.50 -4.25 9.20
C TYR A 106 5.79 -4.37 10.54
N LEU A 107 6.30 -5.20 11.47
CA LEU A 107 5.72 -5.39 12.80
C LEU A 107 5.74 -4.11 13.65
N GLU A 108 6.81 -3.32 13.55
CA GLU A 108 6.89 -1.99 14.17
C GLU A 108 5.78 -1.08 13.66
N GLU A 109 5.55 -1.05 12.34
CA GLU A 109 4.45 -0.28 11.76
C GLU A 109 3.09 -0.79 12.25
N LEU A 110 2.85 -2.10 12.24
CA LEU A 110 1.60 -2.65 12.75
C LEU A 110 1.36 -2.30 14.23
N THR A 111 2.43 -2.26 15.03
CA THR A 111 2.38 -1.89 16.44
C THR A 111 2.11 -0.39 16.63
N GLU A 112 2.78 0.47 15.86
CA GLU A 112 2.54 1.93 15.83
C GLU A 112 1.09 2.26 15.48
N TRP A 113 0.49 1.50 14.56
CA TRP A 113 -0.91 1.63 14.14
C TRP A 113 -1.90 0.84 15.02
N ARG A 114 -1.42 0.22 16.11
CA ARG A 114 -2.20 -0.60 17.05
C ARG A 114 -3.03 -1.70 16.36
N VAL A 115 -2.56 -2.22 15.24
CA VAL A 115 -3.26 -3.28 14.50
C VAL A 115 -3.26 -4.57 15.32
N GLN A 116 -4.40 -5.25 15.40
CA GLN A 116 -4.52 -6.53 16.12
C GLN A 116 -3.98 -7.73 15.30
N TYR A 117 -2.75 -7.60 14.81
CA TYR A 117 -2.16 -8.51 13.81
C TYR A 117 -1.94 -9.94 14.32
N ARG A 118 -1.67 -10.12 15.62
CA ARG A 118 -1.50 -11.44 16.24
C ARG A 118 -2.78 -12.27 16.27
N GLN A 119 -3.95 -11.63 16.21
CA GLN A 119 -5.24 -12.33 16.16
C GLN A 119 -5.55 -12.88 14.76
N ASN A 120 -4.81 -12.43 13.74
CA ASN A 120 -5.04 -12.76 12.33
C ASN A 120 -3.73 -13.21 11.67
N PRO A 121 -3.06 -14.27 12.15
CA PRO A 121 -1.71 -14.64 11.74
C PRO A 121 -1.57 -14.82 10.22
N VAL A 122 -2.49 -15.56 9.61
CA VAL A 122 -2.46 -15.82 8.17
C VAL A 122 -2.70 -14.55 7.34
N GLU A 123 -3.58 -13.66 7.80
CA GLU A 123 -3.79 -12.38 7.13
C GLU A 123 -2.57 -11.47 7.25
N THR A 124 -1.91 -11.44 8.42
CA THR A 124 -0.66 -10.70 8.65
C THR A 124 0.47 -11.15 7.73
N LEU A 125 0.63 -12.46 7.56
CA LEU A 125 1.60 -13.01 6.61
C LEU A 125 1.26 -12.62 5.17
N LYS A 126 -0.01 -12.77 4.77
CA LYS A 126 -0.47 -12.42 3.42
C LYS A 126 -0.30 -10.93 3.13
N SER A 127 -0.69 -10.06 4.06
CA SER A 127 -0.65 -8.62 3.89
C SER A 127 0.78 -8.12 3.74
N PHE A 128 1.73 -8.74 4.44
CA PHE A 128 3.15 -8.50 4.20
C PHE A 128 3.56 -8.84 2.78
N VAL A 129 3.24 -10.04 2.29
CA VAL A 129 3.63 -10.46 0.92
C VAL A 129 2.98 -9.57 -0.14
N VAL A 130 1.71 -9.19 0.01
CA VAL A 130 1.03 -8.27 -0.91
C VAL A 130 1.70 -6.88 -0.89
N PHE A 131 2.02 -6.36 0.31
CA PHE A 131 2.65 -5.06 0.44
C PHE A 131 4.07 -5.04 -0.15
N LEU A 132 4.88 -6.04 0.20
CA LEU A 132 6.25 -6.23 -0.27
C LEU A 132 6.28 -6.38 -1.79
N SER A 133 5.53 -7.33 -2.33
CA SER A 133 5.56 -7.65 -3.75
C SER A 133 4.92 -6.56 -4.62
N GLY A 134 3.91 -5.86 -4.11
CA GLY A 134 3.07 -4.97 -4.92
C GLY A 134 2.13 -5.72 -5.87
N CYS A 135 2.00 -7.04 -5.72
CA CYS A 135 1.27 -7.90 -6.63
C CYS A 135 0.02 -8.49 -5.96
N GLU A 136 -0.86 -9.06 -6.79
CA GLU A 136 -1.95 -9.90 -6.28
C GLU A 136 -1.35 -11.22 -5.74
N VAL A 137 -1.86 -11.66 -4.59
CA VAL A 137 -1.37 -12.86 -3.91
C VAL A 137 -2.54 -13.79 -3.63
N SER A 138 -2.51 -14.97 -4.25
CA SER A 138 -3.38 -16.07 -3.89
C SER A 138 -2.79 -16.85 -2.73
N GLN A 139 -3.64 -17.46 -1.91
CA GLN A 139 -3.23 -18.21 -0.74
C GLN A 139 -3.78 -19.64 -0.83
N ARG A 140 -2.92 -20.64 -0.64
CA ARG A 140 -3.32 -22.04 -0.50
C ARG A 140 -2.87 -22.60 0.83
N ARG A 141 -3.80 -23.19 1.59
CA ARG A 141 -3.49 -23.94 2.80
C ARG A 141 -3.33 -25.41 2.41
N LEU A 142 -2.15 -25.95 2.62
CA LEU A 142 -1.84 -27.37 2.46
C LEU A 142 -1.73 -28.01 3.86
N ALA A 143 -1.61 -29.34 3.91
CA ALA A 143 -1.53 -30.07 5.18
C ALA A 143 -0.28 -29.72 5.99
N ASP A 144 0.83 -29.40 5.32
CA ASP A 144 2.15 -29.17 5.90
C ASP A 144 2.61 -27.72 5.86
N ARG A 145 1.98 -26.86 5.04
CA ARG A 145 2.47 -25.50 4.77
C ARG A 145 1.38 -24.53 4.29
N LEU A 146 1.71 -23.25 4.33
CA LEU A 146 0.99 -22.17 3.70
C LEU A 146 1.74 -21.71 2.44
N LEU A 147 1.05 -21.63 1.31
CA LEU A 147 1.63 -21.16 0.05
C LEU A 147 1.02 -19.80 -0.33
N PHE A 148 1.88 -18.81 -0.56
CA PHE A 148 1.53 -17.53 -1.14
C PHE A 148 1.98 -17.50 -2.61
N ILE A 149 1.01 -17.45 -3.51
CA ILE A 149 1.25 -17.44 -4.95
C ILE A 149 1.16 -16.00 -5.43
N VAL A 150 2.30 -15.39 -5.70
CA VAL A 150 2.43 -14.02 -6.22
C VAL A 150 2.18 -14.04 -7.73
N LEU A 151 1.24 -13.22 -8.19
CA LEU A 151 0.79 -13.19 -9.57
C LEU A 151 1.54 -12.11 -10.36
N ASP A 152 2.08 -12.51 -11.52
CA ASP A 152 2.83 -11.65 -12.45
C ASP A 152 3.97 -10.82 -11.78
N PRO A 153 4.86 -11.45 -10.98
CA PRO A 153 5.88 -10.73 -10.20
C PRO A 153 6.81 -9.88 -11.06
N ASP A 154 7.12 -10.33 -12.28
CA ASP A 154 8.09 -9.68 -13.19
C ASP A 154 7.65 -8.29 -13.67
N ARG A 155 6.39 -7.90 -13.41
CA ARG A 155 5.90 -6.54 -13.67
C ARG A 155 6.39 -5.52 -12.64
N VAL A 156 6.81 -5.99 -11.47
CA VAL A 156 7.28 -5.16 -10.35
C VAL A 156 8.71 -5.53 -9.95
N TRP A 157 9.06 -6.81 -10.02
CA TRP A 157 10.34 -7.36 -9.58
C TRP A 157 11.12 -7.92 -10.77
N PRO A 158 12.17 -7.23 -11.26
CA PRO A 158 13.02 -7.78 -12.32
C PRO A 158 13.71 -9.10 -11.93
N ASN A 159 13.95 -9.29 -10.64
CA ASN A 159 14.54 -10.50 -10.06
C ASN A 159 13.56 -11.14 -9.07
N ARG A 160 12.66 -12.00 -9.57
CA ARG A 160 11.67 -12.70 -8.73
C ARG A 160 12.29 -13.66 -7.72
N GLU A 161 13.50 -14.18 -7.98
CA GLU A 161 14.20 -15.00 -6.99
C GLU A 161 14.63 -14.18 -5.77
N ALA A 162 15.08 -12.93 -5.98
CA ALA A 162 15.37 -12.03 -4.87
C ALA A 162 14.12 -11.72 -4.04
N LEU A 163 12.95 -11.56 -4.68
CA LEU A 163 11.67 -11.45 -3.98
C LEU A 163 11.37 -12.72 -3.15
N ARG A 164 11.57 -13.91 -3.72
CA ARG A 164 11.34 -15.18 -2.99
C ARG A 164 12.24 -15.28 -1.78
N GLU A 165 13.54 -15.10 -1.93
CA GLU A 165 14.53 -15.27 -0.85
C GLU A 165 14.29 -14.30 0.31
N VAL A 166 14.12 -13.01 0.00
CA VAL A 166 13.84 -11.98 1.03
C VAL A 166 12.45 -12.19 1.63
N GLY A 167 11.45 -12.50 0.81
CA GLY A 167 10.08 -12.71 1.24
C GLY A 167 9.90 -13.94 2.12
N GLU A 168 10.53 -15.07 1.81
CA GLU A 168 10.46 -16.28 2.62
C GLU A 168 11.23 -16.14 3.94
N ALA A 169 12.37 -15.46 3.94
CA ALA A 169 13.08 -15.14 5.18
C ALA A 169 12.24 -14.23 6.10
N ALA A 170 11.59 -13.22 5.53
CA ALA A 170 10.67 -12.36 6.26
C ALA A 170 9.45 -13.14 6.78
N LEU A 171 8.87 -14.03 5.97
CA LEU A 171 7.74 -14.87 6.36
C LEU A 171 8.10 -15.80 7.52
N GLU A 172 9.29 -16.41 7.52
CA GLU A 172 9.73 -17.25 8.63
C GLU A 172 9.88 -16.44 9.93
N HIS A 173 10.39 -15.22 9.85
CA HIS A 173 10.44 -14.32 10.99
C HIS A 173 9.03 -13.95 11.49
N LEU A 174 8.17 -13.44 10.60
CA LEU A 174 6.80 -13.04 10.93
C LEU A 174 5.99 -14.20 11.52
N ARG A 175 6.16 -15.41 10.97
CA ARG A 175 5.47 -16.62 11.40
C ARG A 175 5.71 -16.91 12.88
N ARG A 176 6.96 -16.78 13.35
CA ARG A 176 7.32 -16.96 14.76
C ARG A 176 6.67 -15.87 15.62
N GLU A 177 6.69 -14.63 15.14
CA GLU A 177 6.09 -13.49 15.85
C GLU A 177 4.56 -13.59 15.96
N VAL A 178 3.86 -14.17 14.99
CA VAL A 178 2.40 -14.37 15.06
C VAL A 178 2.00 -15.77 15.53
N ASP A 179 2.93 -16.57 16.04
CA ASP A 179 2.72 -17.94 16.52
C ASP A 179 1.96 -18.83 15.51
N PHE A 180 2.35 -18.78 14.23
CA PHE A 180 1.77 -19.63 13.20
C PHE A 180 2.58 -20.92 13.01
N PRO A 181 2.01 -22.12 13.18
CA PRO A 181 2.79 -23.34 13.31
C PRO A 181 3.32 -23.90 11.97
N HIS A 182 2.73 -23.51 10.84
CA HIS A 182 3.08 -24.08 9.53
C HIS A 182 4.07 -23.18 8.77
N PRO A 183 5.12 -23.74 8.14
CA PRO A 183 5.97 -23.01 7.21
C PRO A 183 5.17 -22.24 6.16
N ALA A 184 5.67 -21.07 5.77
CA ALA A 184 5.10 -20.27 4.69
C ALA A 184 6.09 -20.15 3.54
N GLN A 185 5.61 -20.31 2.31
CA GLN A 185 6.43 -20.31 1.09
C GLN A 185 5.87 -19.35 0.04
N ILE A 186 6.72 -18.90 -0.87
CA ILE A 186 6.36 -18.03 -1.99
C ILE A 186 6.54 -18.77 -3.31
N ASP A 187 5.49 -18.77 -4.11
CA ASP A 187 5.50 -19.28 -5.49
C ASP A 187 5.01 -18.20 -6.47
N PHE A 188 5.24 -18.42 -7.76
CA PHE A 188 4.97 -17.46 -8.81
C PHE A 188 4.10 -18.04 -9.90
N VAL A 189 3.12 -17.28 -10.38
CA VAL A 189 2.35 -17.62 -11.58
C VAL A 189 2.16 -16.38 -12.44
N GLU A 190 2.42 -16.54 -13.73
CA GLU A 190 2.10 -15.54 -14.75
C GLU A 190 0.69 -15.79 -15.29
N ILE A 191 -0.19 -14.79 -15.20
CA ILE A 191 -1.61 -14.94 -15.53
C ILE A 191 -2.17 -13.80 -16.38
N VAL A 192 -1.67 -12.58 -16.24
CA VAL A 192 -2.22 -11.43 -16.97
C VAL A 192 -1.46 -11.25 -18.29
N PRO A 193 -2.13 -11.31 -19.45
CA PRO A 193 -1.53 -10.86 -20.71
C PRO A 193 -1.60 -9.33 -20.85
N GLY A 194 -0.57 -8.72 -21.46
CA GLY A 194 -0.56 -7.29 -21.83
C GLY A 194 -0.19 -6.33 -20.69
N PRO A 195 -0.18 -5.00 -20.92
CA PRO A 195 0.31 -4.02 -19.93
C PRO A 195 -0.59 -3.93 -18.67
N LEU A 196 0.02 -3.53 -17.54
CA LEU A 196 -0.74 -3.20 -16.32
C LEU A 196 -1.65 -2.00 -16.57
N GLY A 197 -2.85 -2.05 -16.01
CA GLY A 197 -3.75 -0.92 -16.05
C GLY A 197 -3.30 0.20 -15.10
N ARG A 198 -3.22 1.42 -15.62
CA ARG A 198 -2.91 2.65 -14.87
C ARG A 198 -4.10 3.58 -14.93
N TYR A 199 -4.63 3.96 -13.77
CA TYR A 199 -5.90 4.67 -13.68
C TYR A 199 -5.84 5.86 -12.74
N PHE A 200 -6.62 6.90 -13.03
CA PHE A 200 -6.82 8.07 -12.21
C PHE A 200 -8.31 8.26 -11.90
N CYS A 201 -8.66 8.54 -10.64
CA CYS A 201 -10.02 8.91 -10.27
C CYS A 201 -10.15 10.44 -10.12
N PRO A 202 -10.92 11.12 -10.98
CA PRO A 202 -11.08 12.57 -10.90
C PRO A 202 -11.83 13.02 -9.63
N LYS A 203 -12.58 12.11 -8.99
CA LYS A 203 -13.35 12.46 -7.80
C LYS A 203 -12.51 12.61 -6.54
N CYS A 204 -11.66 11.62 -6.27
CA CYS A 204 -10.83 11.61 -5.06
C CYS A 204 -9.36 11.94 -5.34
N ARG A 205 -9.00 12.19 -6.61
CA ARG A 205 -7.65 12.46 -7.10
C ARG A 205 -6.65 11.36 -6.71
N MET A 206 -7.09 10.11 -6.84
CA MET A 206 -6.29 8.92 -6.54
C MET A 206 -5.79 8.27 -7.82
N TYR A 207 -4.60 7.68 -7.75
CA TYR A 207 -3.99 6.90 -8.82
C TYR A 207 -3.96 5.42 -8.44
N PHE A 208 -4.10 4.55 -9.44
CA PHE A 208 -4.11 3.12 -9.25
C PHE A 208 -3.30 2.40 -10.31
N GLU A 209 -2.62 1.33 -9.91
CA GLU A 209 -1.98 0.37 -10.81
C GLU A 209 -2.40 -1.05 -10.43
N PHE A 210 -3.19 -1.70 -11.29
CA PHE A 210 -3.66 -3.07 -11.04
C PHE A 210 -4.23 -3.74 -12.29
N GLY A 211 -4.12 -5.07 -12.33
CA GLY A 211 -4.72 -5.93 -13.36
C GLY A 211 -4.32 -5.58 -14.79
N LYS A 212 -5.02 -6.17 -15.76
CA LYS A 212 -4.85 -5.81 -17.17
C LYS A 212 -5.37 -4.40 -17.46
N ALA A 213 -4.72 -3.70 -18.38
CA ALA A 213 -5.24 -2.47 -18.95
C ALA A 213 -6.64 -2.69 -19.57
N ARG A 214 -7.58 -1.79 -19.24
CA ARG A 214 -8.96 -1.79 -19.72
C ARG A 214 -9.39 -0.36 -19.98
N GLU A 215 -10.32 -0.17 -20.90
CA GLU A 215 -10.90 1.15 -21.17
C GLU A 215 -11.68 1.69 -19.98
N ARG A 216 -12.37 0.81 -19.24
CA ARG A 216 -13.17 1.16 -18.06
C ARG A 216 -12.88 0.20 -16.92
N VAL A 217 -12.82 0.75 -15.72
CA VAL A 217 -12.66 -0.01 -14.47
C VAL A 217 -13.57 0.54 -13.39
N ILE A 218 -13.87 -0.31 -12.41
CA ILE A 218 -14.52 0.10 -11.17
C ILE A 218 -13.41 0.48 -10.17
N CYS A 219 -13.63 1.52 -9.38
CA CYS A 219 -12.68 1.91 -8.34
C CYS A 219 -12.42 0.74 -7.38
N PRO A 220 -11.17 0.25 -7.26
CA PRO A 220 -10.88 -0.93 -6.43
C PRO A 220 -10.97 -0.62 -4.94
N LEU A 221 -10.85 0.65 -4.55
CA LEU A 221 -10.83 1.05 -3.14
C LEU A 221 -12.22 1.19 -2.53
N MET A 222 -13.24 1.53 -3.32
CA MET A 222 -14.61 1.76 -2.83
C MET A 222 -15.70 1.34 -3.84
N PRO A 223 -15.67 0.10 -4.37
CA PRO A 223 -16.57 -0.32 -5.45
C PRO A 223 -18.05 -0.28 -5.05
N GLN A 224 -18.36 -0.44 -3.76
CA GLN A 224 -19.73 -0.45 -3.24
C GLN A 224 -20.30 0.94 -2.92
N LYS A 225 -19.45 1.98 -2.87
CA LYS A 225 -19.84 3.32 -2.37
C LYS A 225 -19.58 4.43 -3.37
N CYS A 226 -18.58 4.29 -4.21
CA CYS A 226 -18.18 5.30 -5.16
C CYS A 226 -18.61 4.86 -6.56
N MET A 227 -19.60 5.54 -7.14
CA MET A 227 -20.08 5.30 -8.51
C MET A 227 -19.23 6.01 -9.57
N PHE A 228 -18.14 6.69 -9.16
CA PHE A 228 -17.22 7.31 -10.10
C PHE A 228 -16.29 6.26 -10.70
N GLU A 229 -16.15 6.30 -12.00
CA GLU A 229 -15.27 5.42 -12.75
C GLU A 229 -13.88 6.08 -12.90
N PRO A 230 -12.81 5.43 -12.43
CA PRO A 230 -11.46 5.84 -12.79
C PRO A 230 -11.25 5.77 -14.30
N THR A 231 -10.50 6.73 -14.84
CA THR A 231 -10.12 6.79 -16.25
C THR A 231 -8.68 6.32 -16.42
N ALA A 232 -8.30 5.88 -17.62
CA ALA A 232 -6.91 5.59 -17.92
C ALA A 232 -6.03 6.84 -17.72
N VAL A 233 -4.79 6.64 -17.28
CA VAL A 233 -3.78 7.69 -17.18
C VAL A 233 -3.33 8.08 -18.59
N SER A 234 -3.62 9.31 -19.03
CA SER A 234 -3.34 9.74 -20.41
C SER A 234 -2.94 11.21 -20.57
N GLY A 235 -2.32 11.83 -19.57
CA GLY A 235 -1.98 13.27 -19.62
C GLY A 235 -1.02 13.68 -18.52
N THR A 236 -0.95 15.00 -18.28
CA THR A 236 -0.10 15.58 -17.25
C THR A 236 -0.84 15.71 -15.92
N TYR A 237 -0.17 15.37 -14.82
CA TYR A 237 -0.70 15.40 -13.46
C TYR A 237 0.23 16.16 -12.52
N PRO A 238 -0.31 16.94 -11.57
CA PRO A 238 0.52 17.60 -10.58
C PRO A 238 1.07 16.57 -9.59
N LEU A 239 2.38 16.61 -9.34
CA LEU A 239 3.07 15.75 -8.40
C LEU A 239 2.50 15.90 -6.97
N ALA A 240 1.99 17.09 -6.62
CA ALA A 240 1.25 17.37 -5.39
C ALA A 240 0.13 16.34 -5.09
N ASP A 241 -0.57 15.83 -6.11
CA ASP A 241 -1.61 14.83 -5.89
C ASP A 241 -1.01 13.50 -5.44
N LEU A 242 0.09 13.07 -6.05
CA LEU A 242 0.80 11.86 -5.66
C LEU A 242 1.39 12.01 -4.25
N LEU A 243 1.98 13.17 -3.94
CA LEU A 243 2.48 13.49 -2.59
C LEU A 243 1.38 13.42 -1.55
N LYS A 244 0.19 13.96 -1.84
CA LYS A 244 -0.97 13.86 -0.94
C LYS A 244 -1.27 12.40 -0.59
N ILE A 245 -1.22 11.50 -1.57
CA ILE A 245 -1.46 10.07 -1.35
C ILE A 245 -0.45 9.49 -0.37
N TYR A 246 0.85 9.73 -0.57
CA TYR A 246 1.88 9.17 0.29
C TYR A 246 1.94 9.82 1.68
N ARG A 247 1.59 11.10 1.82
CA ARG A 247 1.54 11.80 3.11
C ARG A 247 0.48 11.23 4.05
N ILE A 248 -0.67 10.85 3.50
CA ILE A 248 -1.80 10.36 4.30
C ILE A 248 -1.76 8.84 4.50
N THR A 249 -0.96 8.09 3.75
CA THR A 249 -0.79 6.64 3.96
C THR A 249 0.18 6.32 5.10
N PRO A 250 0.13 5.11 5.67
CA PRO A 250 1.18 4.61 6.58
C PRO A 250 2.59 4.77 6.02
N GLY A 251 3.56 5.00 6.91
CA GLY A 251 4.95 5.29 6.57
C GLY A 251 5.78 4.08 6.16
N LEU A 252 5.13 2.92 6.00
CA LEU A 252 5.78 1.64 5.76
C LEU A 252 6.66 1.63 4.52
N TYR A 253 6.26 2.29 3.41
CA TYR A 253 7.10 2.38 2.21
C TYR A 253 8.48 2.95 2.52
N GLY A 254 8.53 4.13 3.16
CA GLY A 254 9.79 4.75 3.53
C GLY A 254 10.57 3.94 4.57
N ARG A 255 9.88 3.22 5.47
CA ARG A 255 10.54 2.33 6.44
C ARG A 255 11.25 1.17 5.73
N LEU A 256 10.56 0.47 4.82
CA LEU A 256 11.15 -0.64 4.07
C LEU A 256 12.31 -0.17 3.18
N MET A 257 12.21 0.99 2.53
CA MET A 257 13.32 1.52 1.71
C MET A 257 14.54 1.82 2.56
N ARG A 258 14.37 2.51 3.71
CA ARG A 258 15.48 2.79 4.62
C ARG A 258 16.12 1.52 5.16
N THR A 259 15.32 0.49 5.43
CA THR A 259 15.83 -0.82 5.82
C THR A 259 16.65 -1.44 4.69
N ALA A 260 16.11 -1.56 3.48
CA ALA A 260 16.79 -2.16 2.33
C ALA A 260 18.10 -1.43 1.96
N ARG A 261 18.11 -0.09 2.04
CA ARG A 261 19.30 0.74 1.78
C ARG A 261 20.50 0.39 2.68
N ARG A 262 20.27 -0.11 3.90
CA ARG A 262 21.37 -0.51 4.81
C ARG A 262 22.12 -1.74 4.33
N PHE A 263 21.48 -2.58 3.51
CA PHE A 263 22.02 -3.82 2.97
C PHE A 263 22.48 -3.68 1.53
N SER A 264 21.84 -2.80 0.77
CA SER A 264 22.06 -2.66 -0.67
C SER A 264 23.38 -1.99 -1.01
N ARG A 265 24.03 -2.49 -2.05
CA ARG A 265 25.16 -1.84 -2.74
C ARG A 265 24.71 -1.09 -4.00
N ALA A 266 23.41 -1.03 -4.29
CA ALA A 266 22.89 -0.28 -5.43
C ALA A 266 23.21 1.21 -5.28
N SER A 267 23.52 1.87 -6.40
CA SER A 267 23.65 3.33 -6.46
C SER A 267 22.29 3.95 -6.14
N LEU A 268 22.22 4.76 -5.08
CA LEU A 268 21.01 5.51 -4.77
C LEU A 268 20.62 6.46 -5.90
N GLY A 269 21.61 7.03 -6.60
CA GLY A 269 21.38 7.88 -7.76
C GLY A 269 20.67 7.12 -8.89
N ASP A 270 21.03 5.86 -9.12
CA ASP A 270 20.43 5.03 -10.18
C ASP A 270 19.00 4.64 -9.81
N VAL A 271 18.76 4.30 -8.54
CA VAL A 271 17.42 4.00 -8.00
C VAL A 271 16.50 5.22 -8.14
N VAL A 272 17.00 6.42 -7.79
CA VAL A 272 16.24 7.67 -7.93
C VAL A 272 16.00 8.02 -9.40
N ALA A 273 17.00 7.87 -10.27
CA ALA A 273 16.84 8.15 -11.70
C ALA A 273 15.79 7.24 -12.36
N ALA A 274 15.79 5.94 -12.02
CA ALA A 274 14.81 5.00 -12.52
C ALA A 274 13.40 5.26 -11.97
N LEU A 275 13.30 5.67 -10.69
CA LEU A 275 12.04 6.12 -10.10
C LEU A 275 11.49 7.36 -10.81
N ASP A 276 12.35 8.34 -11.09
CA ASP A 276 11.99 9.57 -11.79
C ASP A 276 11.46 9.30 -13.18
N GLU A 277 12.15 8.45 -13.94
CA GLU A 277 11.71 8.02 -15.27
C GLU A 277 10.30 7.41 -15.18
N GLU A 278 10.06 6.54 -14.20
CA GLU A 278 8.77 5.88 -14.05
C GLU A 278 7.65 6.87 -13.67
N VAL A 279 7.90 7.73 -12.68
CA VAL A 279 6.91 8.72 -12.22
C VAL A 279 6.60 9.73 -13.33
N ARG A 280 7.61 10.19 -14.08
CA ARG A 280 7.43 11.04 -15.27
C ARG A 280 6.74 10.28 -16.40
N GLY A 281 6.98 8.99 -16.55
CA GLY A 281 6.30 8.11 -17.51
C GLY A 281 4.80 7.94 -17.23
N TRP A 282 4.35 8.25 -16.02
CA TRP A 282 2.92 8.39 -15.67
C TRP A 282 2.36 9.80 -15.94
N GLY A 283 3.20 10.74 -16.38
CA GLY A 283 2.84 12.13 -16.65
C GLY A 283 2.86 13.05 -15.45
N PHE A 284 3.53 12.68 -14.34
CA PHE A 284 3.64 13.57 -13.19
C PHE A 284 4.69 14.66 -13.41
N GLU A 285 4.32 15.90 -13.09
CA GLU A 285 5.18 17.08 -13.13
C GLU A 285 5.13 17.82 -11.78
N GLY A 286 6.27 18.35 -11.36
CA GLY A 286 6.39 19.05 -10.07
C GLY A 286 7.70 19.79 -9.93
N THR A 287 7.78 20.64 -8.90
CA THR A 287 8.97 21.43 -8.55
C THR A 287 10.05 20.55 -7.91
N GLU A 288 11.30 21.04 -7.85
CA GLU A 288 12.39 20.33 -7.15
C GLU A 288 12.04 20.01 -5.68
N GLU A 289 11.35 20.91 -5.00
CA GLU A 289 10.86 20.70 -3.63
C GLU A 289 9.84 19.55 -3.54
N GLU A 290 8.96 19.42 -4.52
CA GLU A 290 7.97 18.34 -4.58
C GLU A 290 8.65 16.99 -4.85
N TRP A 291 9.65 16.94 -5.73
CA TRP A 291 10.46 15.75 -5.95
C TRP A 291 11.25 15.35 -4.70
N ALA A 292 11.92 16.30 -4.05
CA ALA A 292 12.61 16.07 -2.78
C ALA A 292 11.64 15.54 -1.70
N ALA A 293 10.43 16.08 -1.62
CA ALA A 293 9.40 15.60 -0.71
C ALA A 293 8.96 14.15 -1.03
N LEU A 294 8.85 13.78 -2.32
CA LEU A 294 8.55 12.41 -2.72
C LEU A 294 9.63 11.45 -2.24
N TYR A 295 10.91 11.77 -2.50
CA TYR A 295 12.02 10.93 -2.05
C TYR A 295 12.07 10.81 -0.52
N GLY A 296 11.81 11.90 0.20
CA GLY A 296 11.72 11.88 1.66
C GLY A 296 10.63 10.93 2.18
N LEU A 297 9.42 10.98 1.60
CA LEU A 297 8.31 10.09 1.95
C LEU A 297 8.63 8.62 1.64
N LEU A 298 9.36 8.37 0.55
CA LEU A 298 9.80 7.03 0.16
C LEU A 298 11.10 6.60 0.84
N GLY A 299 11.70 7.41 1.72
CA GLY A 299 12.93 7.04 2.41
C GLY A 299 14.17 6.93 1.50
N LEU A 300 14.17 7.68 0.39
CA LEU A 300 15.25 7.76 -0.61
C LEU A 300 16.05 9.08 -0.53
N ALA A 301 15.63 10.01 0.31
CA ALA A 301 16.43 11.19 0.67
C ALA A 301 17.57 10.85 1.64
#